data_AF-A0A090EYP9-F1
#
_entry.id   AF-A0A090EYP9-F1
#
_cell.length_a   1.000
_cell.length_b   1.000
_cell.length_c   1.000
_cell.angle_alpha   90.00
_cell.angle_beta   90.00
_cell.angle_gamma   90.00
#
_symmetry.space_group_name_H-M   'P 1'
#
loop_
_entity.id
_entity.type
_entity.pdbx_description
1 polymer ?
#
loop_
_entity_poly.entity_id
_entity_poly.type
_entity_poly.pdbx_seq_one_letter_code
_entity_poly.pdbx_strand_id
1 'polypeptide(L)' 'MPTLFRFVVTLAVLAGIAYGVMFALAMFVEPRKAEMSIRIPAEKLNPKKTDEALIPAR' A
#
# COMPACT_ATOMS: atom_id res chain seq x y z
N MET A 1 17.64 -13.90 42.54
CA MET A 1 16.97 -14.91 41.69
C MET A 1 16.86 -14.35 40.27
N PRO A 2 17.50 -14.97 39.27
CA PRO A 2 17.72 -14.39 37.94
C PRO A 2 16.48 -14.40 37.02
N THR A 3 15.28 -14.18 37.55
CA THR A 3 14.01 -14.26 36.81
C THR A 3 13.76 -13.02 35.93
N LEU A 4 14.04 -11.81 36.42
CA LEU A 4 13.87 -10.58 35.65
C LEU A 4 14.83 -10.49 34.46
N PHE A 5 16.11 -10.83 34.68
CA PHE A 5 17.10 -10.81 33.61
C PHE A 5 16.74 -11.79 32.49
N ARG A 6 16.33 -13.01 32.85
CA ARG A 6 15.82 -14.00 31.88
C ARG A 6 14.63 -13.47 31.09
N PHE A 7 13.69 -12.80 31.74
CA PHE A 7 12.54 -12.20 31.07
C PHE A 7 12.95 -11.15 30.04
N VAL A 8 13.83 -10.21 30.42
CA VAL A 8 14.32 -9.16 29.51
C VAL A 8 15.09 -9.76 28.33
N VAL A 9 15.95 -10.76 28.57
CA VAL A 9 16.67 -11.46 27.50
C VAL A 9 15.70 -12.12 26.53
N THR A 10 14.66 -12.80 27.03
CA THR A 10 13.64 -13.40 26.17
C THR A 10 12.93 -12.35 25.31
N LEU A 11 12.57 -11.20 25.88
CA LEU A 11 11.97 -10.10 25.12
C LEU A 11 12.92 -9.53 24.06
N ALA A 12 14.21 -9.36 24.40
CA ALA A 12 15.21 -8.87 23.46
C ALA A 12 15.38 -9.83 22.27
N VAL A 13 15.38 -11.14 22.52
CA VAL A 13 15.43 -12.16 21.47
C VAL A 13 14.18 -12.10 20.59
N LEU A 14 12.98 -12.02 21.18
CA LEU A 14 11.73 -11.91 20.42
C LEU A 14 11.69 -10.65 19.55
N ALA A 15 12.08 -9.50 20.11
CA ALA A 15 12.17 -8.25 19.38
C ALA A 15 13.20 -8.34 18.24
N GLY A 16 14.36 -8.95 18.51
CA GLY A 16 15.39 -9.19 17.50
C GLY A 16 14.91 -10.07 16.35
N ILE A 17 14.15 -11.13 16.65
CA ILE A 17 13.56 -12.00 15.61
C ILE A 17 12.52 -11.23 14.80
N ALA A 18 11.58 -10.54 15.45
CA ALA A 18 10.55 -9.77 14.76
C ALA A 18 11.16 -8.70 13.84
N TYR A 19 12.13 -7.94 14.36
CA TYR A 19 12.84 -6.93 13.59
C TYR A 19 13.67 -7.55 12.47
N GLY A 20 14.37 -8.65 12.75
CA GLY A 20 15.19 -9.36 11.76
C GLY A 20 14.36 -9.90 10.61
N VAL A 21 13.19 -10.48 10.89
CA VAL A 21 12.24 -10.92 9.86
C VAL A 21 11.76 -9.73 9.04
N MET A 22 11.33 -8.64 9.68
CA MET A 22 10.87 -7.44 8.97
C MET A 22 11.97 -6.85 8.08
N PHE A 23 13.20 -6.74 8.59
CA PHE A 23 14.36 -6.25 7.86
C PHE A 23 14.69 -7.15 6.67
N ALA A 24 14.66 -8.47 6.86
CA ALA A 24 14.89 -9.42 5.79
C ALA A 24 13.84 -9.31 4.69
N LEU A 25 12.56 -9.20 5.04
CA LEU A 25 11.50 -8.98 4.05
C LEU A 25 11.69 -7.67 3.29
N ALA A 26 12.01 -6.57 3.98
CA ALA A 26 12.20 -5.27 3.35
C ALA A 26 13.39 -5.24 2.38
N MET A 27 14.48 -5.93 2.69
CA MET A 27 15.71 -5.91 1.89
C MET A 27 15.76 -6.98 0.80
N PHE A 28 15.20 -8.16 1.05
CA PHE A 28 15.33 -9.31 0.14
C PHE A 28 14.07 -9.64 -0.65
N VAL A 29 12.93 -9.02 -0.34
CA VAL A 29 11.67 -9.28 -1.05
C VAL A 29 11.25 -8.06 -1.87
N GLU A 30 11.17 -8.25 -3.19
CA GLU A 30 10.64 -7.25 -4.10
C GLU A 30 9.10 -7.21 -4.02
N PRO A 31 8.49 -6.02 -3.80
CA PRO A 31 7.05 -5.89 -3.75
C PRO A 31 6.45 -6.07 -5.16
N ARG A 32 5.61 -7.10 -5.32
CA ARG A 32 4.85 -7.30 -6.56
C ARG A 32 3.82 -6.18 -6.74
N LYS A 33 4.05 -5.31 -7.73
CA LYS A 33 3.08 -4.32 -8.16
C LYS A 33 1.95 -5.04 -8.90
N ALA A 34 0.83 -5.25 -8.24
CA ALA A 34 -0.38 -5.69 -8.93
C ALA A 34 -0.85 -4.55 -9.81
N GLU A 35 -1.01 -4.80 -11.12
CA GLU A 35 -1.68 -3.88 -12.02
C GLU A 35 -3.13 -3.75 -11.54
N MET A 36 -3.41 -2.71 -10.76
CA MET A 36 -4.75 -2.37 -10.33
C MET A 36 -5.49 -1.84 -11.56
N SER A 37 -6.04 -2.74 -12.38
CA SER A 37 -6.91 -2.39 -13.49
C SER A 37 -8.24 -1.88 -12.92
N ILE A 38 -8.25 -0.62 -12.47
CA ILE A 38 -9.51 0.05 -12.17
C ILE A 38 -10.21 0.18 -13.53
N ARG A 39 -11.27 -0.60 -13.74
CA ARG A 39 -12.14 -0.42 -14.90
C ARG A 39 -12.74 0.96 -14.78
N ILE A 40 -12.17 1.94 -15.49
CA ILE A 40 -12.72 3.30 -15.54
C ILE A 40 -14.10 3.17 -16.19
N PRO A 41 -15.21 3.43 -15.47
CA PRO A 41 -16.53 3.42 -16.07
C PRO A 41 -16.54 4.49 -17.17
N ALA A 42 -16.96 4.10 -18.38
CA ALA A 42 -16.99 4.98 -19.56
C ALA A 42 -17.79 6.28 -19.34
N GLU A 43 -18.66 6.30 -18.33
CA GLU A 43 -19.43 7.47 -17.88
C GLU A 43 -18.54 8.66 -17.45
N LYS A 44 -17.30 8.42 -17.00
CA LYS A 44 -16.36 9.50 -16.59
C LYS A 44 -15.36 9.89 -17.67
N LEU A 45 -15.24 9.12 -18.75
CA LEU A 45 -14.32 9.36 -19.87
C LEU A 45 -14.89 10.26 -20.95
N ASN A 46 -16.20 10.46 -20.97
CA ASN A 46 -16.85 11.39 -21.88
C ASN A 46 -17.12 12.69 -21.10
N PRO A 47 -16.18 13.67 -21.03
CA PRO A 47 -16.56 15.01 -20.62
C PRO A 47 -17.66 15.41 -21.59
N LYS A 48 -18.87 15.69 -21.06
CA LYS A 48 -20.06 16.07 -21.82
C LYS A 48 -19.62 17.12 -22.85
N LYS A 49 -19.39 16.66 -24.08
CA LYS A 49 -18.87 17.46 -25.17
C LYS A 49 -19.97 18.45 -25.48
N THR A 50 -19.81 19.63 -24.91
CA THR A 50 -20.13 20.85 -25.63
C THR A 50 -21.62 20.93 -26.02
N ASP A 51 -22.51 21.00 -25.01
CA ASP A 51 -23.80 21.70 -25.17
C ASP A 51 -23.59 23.21 -25.47
N GLU A 52 -22.34 23.69 -25.41
CA GLU A 52 -21.91 25.06 -25.73
C GLU A 52 -21.63 25.30 -27.23
N ALA A 53 -21.85 24.30 -28.10
CA ALA A 53 -21.77 24.47 -29.57
C ALA A 53 -23.16 24.46 -30.23
N LEU A 54 -24.24 24.39 -29.45
CA LEU A 54 -25.61 24.46 -29.95
C LEU A 54 -26.41 25.61 -29.33
N ILE A 55 -25.77 26.74 -29.05
CA ILE A 55 -26.45 28.04 -29.10
C ILE A 55 -25.47 28.99 -29.79
N PRO A 56 -25.66 29.36 -31.08
CA PRO A 56 -26.53 30.51 -31.36
C PRO A 56 -27.16 30.59 -32.79
N ALA A 57 -28.26 31.36 -32.88
CA ALA A 57 -28.83 31.99 -34.08
C ALA A 57 -29.55 31.12 -35.14
N ARG A 58 -30.80 30.75 -34.85
CA ARG A 58 -31.95 30.94 -35.76
C ARG A 58 -33.22 31.18 -34.96
#